data_AF-A0A8T6P2S4-F1
#
_entry.id   AF-A0A8T6P2S4-F1
#
_cell.length_a   1.000
_cell.length_b   1.000
_cell.length_c   1.000
_cell.angle_alpha   90.00
_cell.angle_beta   90.00
_cell.angle_gamma   90.00
#
_symmetry.space_group_name_H-M   'P 1'
#
loop_
_entity.id
_entity.type
_entity.pdbx_description
1 polymer ?
#
loop_
_entity_poly.entity_id
_entity_poly.type
_entity_poly.pdbx_seq_one_letter_code
_entity_poly.pdbx_strand_id
1 'polypeptide(L)'
;MKPYAAQIAQQQAAQRRPQREQQTRQAQYGIGSGDQWEPPEIQSIRDTGLNMGLVSELILKTLYFSGFMTGYQIAEFIKLPFNGVVDQVLEFLKRERWVEVKGAGGLGEGAYQYVITGAGTTKAQEALERSQYAGAAPVPIRHYMAGILEQHKEVSVTKAVLERALSHLIVSQEIMEKVGPAVNSGRSIFLYGPPGNGKTTISEAVGRVVLGSGIYIPYAVDIDGQVVRVFDSVNHEVIEETKATSTGTGSGRSRPDPRWVKIKRPVIMVGGELTLESLDLVYDSVNKYYEAPFQMKSNGGMFLIDDFGRQQVRPRDLLNRWIVPLEKRIDFLTLANGRKIEVPFDVLVVFSTNLEPSDLVDEAFLRRIRHKIEIIDPTFEEFREIFMLFADRTGLPYDDKVLAYLLQEWYIKQNRPLRAVHPRDIISQMRDISSYLDVPFEMTKELIDRACSAYFVDL
;
A
#
# COMPACT_ATOMS: atom_id res chain seq x y z
N MET A 1 -38.54 13.79 38.48
CA MET A 1 -38.60 12.67 37.49
C MET A 1 -39.56 13.06 36.38
N LYS A 2 -39.21 12.85 35.10
CA LYS A 2 -39.95 13.17 33.84
C LYS A 2 -39.50 14.37 32.96
N PRO A 3 -38.19 14.67 32.81
CA PRO A 3 -37.75 15.27 31.54
C PRO A 3 -36.69 14.45 30.78
N TYR A 4 -35.98 13.53 31.44
CA TYR A 4 -34.82 12.85 30.84
C TYR A 4 -35.19 11.74 29.84
N ALA A 5 -36.35 11.09 30.00
CA ALA A 5 -36.76 9.97 29.15
C ALA A 5 -37.29 10.41 27.76
N ALA A 6 -37.82 11.62 27.63
CA ALA A 6 -38.36 12.13 26.36
C ALA A 6 -37.25 12.56 25.38
N GLN A 7 -36.12 13.06 25.89
CA GLN A 7 -34.95 13.45 25.10
C GLN A 7 -34.23 12.24 24.48
N ILE A 8 -34.15 11.12 25.21
CA ILE A 8 -33.53 9.88 24.71
C ILE A 8 -34.40 9.24 23.62
N ALA A 9 -35.73 9.29 23.75
CA ALA A 9 -36.65 8.75 22.75
C ALA A 9 -36.63 9.56 21.44
N GLN A 10 -36.50 10.89 21.49
CA GLN A 10 -36.36 11.73 20.29
C GLN A 10 -35.00 11.57 19.59
N GLN A 11 -33.90 11.40 20.34
CA GLN A 11 -32.58 11.08 19.74
C GLN A 11 -32.55 9.69 19.10
N GLN A 12 -33.21 8.69 19.70
CA GLN A 12 -33.31 7.35 19.11
C GLN A 12 -34.28 7.27 17.91
N ALA A 13 -35.31 8.12 17.86
CA ALA A 13 -36.22 8.21 16.72
C ALA A 13 -35.60 8.91 15.50
N ALA A 14 -34.69 9.88 15.72
CA ALA A 14 -33.96 10.56 14.65
C ALA A 14 -32.88 9.67 14.00
N GLN A 15 -32.29 8.73 14.76
CA GLN A 15 -31.27 7.80 14.25
C GLN A 15 -31.84 6.59 13.47
N ARG A 16 -33.12 6.25 13.66
CA ARG A 16 -33.73 5.05 13.03
C ARG A 16 -34.32 5.30 11.64
N ARG A 17 -34.49 6.56 11.20
CA ARG A 17 -35.19 6.89 9.94
C ARG A 17 -34.34 7.15 8.67
N PRO A 18 -32.99 7.22 8.68
CA PRO A 18 -32.21 7.16 7.45
C PRO A 18 -31.59 5.77 7.14
N GLN A 19 -31.51 4.87 8.13
CA GLN A 19 -30.84 3.56 7.96
C GLN A 19 -31.56 2.63 6.97
N ARG A 20 -32.89 2.70 6.88
CA ARG A 20 -33.68 1.81 6.01
C ARG A 20 -33.58 2.17 4.53
N GLU A 21 -33.33 3.43 4.17
CA GLU A 21 -33.07 3.84 2.78
C GLU A 21 -31.59 3.72 2.39
N GLN A 22 -30.68 3.82 3.38
CA GLN A 22 -29.25 3.53 3.18
C GLN A 22 -28.98 2.02 2.99
N GLN A 23 -29.67 1.14 3.73
CA GLN A 23 -29.53 -0.31 3.59
C GLN A 23 -29.97 -0.83 2.22
N THR A 24 -31.02 -0.24 1.61
CA THR A 24 -31.48 -0.65 0.27
C THR A 24 -30.55 -0.18 -0.85
N ARG A 25 -29.71 0.84 -0.60
CA ARG A 25 -28.65 1.28 -1.54
C ARG A 25 -27.31 0.58 -1.34
N GLN A 26 -27.11 -0.09 -0.20
CA GLN A 26 -25.90 -0.85 0.13
C GLN A 26 -25.85 -2.22 -0.60
N ALA A 27 -26.98 -2.74 -1.08
CA ALA A 27 -27.08 -4.11 -1.58
C ALA A 27 -26.64 -4.35 -3.04
N GLN A 28 -25.81 -3.48 -3.63
CA GLN A 28 -25.42 -3.58 -5.06
C GLN A 28 -23.91 -3.43 -5.35
N TYR A 29 -23.04 -3.55 -4.35
CA TYR A 29 -21.58 -3.58 -4.57
C TYR A 29 -21.06 -5.01 -4.43
N GLY A 30 -20.31 -5.47 -5.44
CA GLY A 30 -19.56 -6.74 -5.46
C GLY A 30 -20.34 -8.00 -5.84
N ILE A 31 -19.82 -8.76 -6.82
CA ILE A 31 -20.18 -10.17 -7.03
C ILE A 31 -18.89 -10.97 -6.80
N GLY A 32 -18.69 -11.53 -5.60
CA GLY A 32 -17.56 -12.42 -5.30
C GLY A 32 -16.95 -12.25 -3.91
N SER A 33 -16.26 -13.28 -3.42
CA SER A 33 -15.56 -13.29 -2.13
C SER A 33 -14.04 -13.18 -2.32
N GLY A 34 -13.38 -12.27 -1.58
CA GLY A 34 -11.92 -12.22 -1.43
C GLY A 34 -11.15 -12.02 -2.74
N ASP A 35 -10.74 -13.10 -3.39
CA ASP A 35 -9.90 -13.09 -4.61
C ASP A 35 -10.74 -13.01 -5.92
N GLN A 36 -12.05 -13.24 -5.83
CA GLN A 36 -12.99 -13.21 -6.96
C GLN A 36 -13.82 -11.92 -7.02
N TRP A 37 -13.58 -11.00 -6.08
CA TRP A 37 -14.27 -9.73 -6.10
C TRP A 37 -13.85 -8.92 -7.31
N GLU A 38 -14.83 -8.47 -8.09
CA GLU A 38 -14.65 -7.51 -9.17
C GLU A 38 -15.52 -6.28 -8.90
N PRO A 39 -15.02 -5.08 -9.23
CA PRO A 39 -15.79 -3.87 -9.02
C PRO A 39 -17.01 -3.87 -9.95
N PRO A 40 -18.19 -3.43 -9.47
CA PRO A 40 -19.44 -3.57 -10.21
C PRO A 40 -19.42 -2.72 -11.48
N GLU A 41 -20.02 -3.22 -12.56
CA GLU A 41 -20.10 -2.51 -13.83
C GLU A 41 -20.87 -1.18 -13.71
N ILE A 42 -20.43 -0.19 -14.47
CA ILE A 42 -21.10 1.10 -14.63
C ILE A 42 -21.85 1.10 -15.96
N GLN A 43 -23.16 1.35 -15.93
CA GLN A 43 -23.97 1.48 -17.15
C GLN A 43 -24.62 2.86 -17.27
N SER A 44 -24.60 3.65 -16.20
CA SER A 44 -25.19 4.98 -16.14
C SER A 44 -24.40 5.93 -15.23
N ILE A 45 -24.62 7.24 -15.39
CA ILE A 45 -24.06 8.27 -14.49
C ILE A 45 -24.43 7.98 -13.03
N ARG A 46 -25.64 7.45 -12.78
CA ARG A 46 -26.09 7.10 -11.43
C ARG A 46 -25.22 6.01 -10.79
N ASP A 47 -24.78 5.03 -11.56
CA ASP A 47 -23.96 3.91 -11.07
C ASP A 47 -22.55 4.37 -10.68
N THR A 48 -22.06 5.45 -11.28
CA THR A 48 -20.79 6.07 -10.86
C THR A 48 -20.85 6.55 -9.40
N GLY A 49 -22.06 6.87 -8.92
CA GLY A 49 -22.31 7.48 -7.63
C GLY A 49 -21.88 8.95 -7.53
N LEU A 50 -21.49 9.55 -8.66
CA LEU A 50 -21.14 10.96 -8.84
C LEU A 50 -22.32 11.74 -9.43
N ASN A 51 -22.30 13.06 -9.30
CA ASN A 51 -23.26 13.94 -9.96
C ASN A 51 -22.77 14.34 -11.37
N MET A 52 -23.71 14.74 -12.24
CA MET A 52 -23.40 15.18 -13.62
C MET A 52 -22.39 16.34 -13.65
N GLY A 53 -22.48 17.27 -12.68
CA GLY A 53 -21.58 18.43 -12.61
C GLY A 53 -20.12 18.06 -12.42
N LEU A 54 -19.82 17.12 -11.52
CA LEU A 54 -18.45 16.68 -11.23
C LEU A 54 -17.83 15.98 -12.43
N VAL A 55 -18.59 15.13 -13.12
CA VAL A 55 -18.12 14.48 -14.36
C VAL A 55 -17.92 15.51 -15.48
N SER A 56 -18.83 16.48 -15.59
CA SER A 56 -18.72 17.60 -16.53
C SER A 56 -17.45 18.41 -16.30
N GLU A 57 -17.18 18.79 -15.05
CA GLU A 57 -15.95 19.51 -14.65
C GLU A 57 -14.70 18.72 -14.98
N LEU A 58 -14.71 17.40 -14.74
CA LEU A 58 -13.57 16.53 -15.04
C LEU A 58 -13.27 16.47 -16.54
N ILE A 59 -14.31 16.35 -17.38
CA ILE A 59 -14.18 16.37 -18.84
C ILE A 59 -13.68 17.72 -19.33
N LEU A 60 -14.23 18.83 -18.81
CA LEU A 60 -13.79 20.18 -19.18
C LEU A 60 -12.32 20.42 -18.82
N LYS A 61 -11.89 20.01 -17.62
CA LYS A 61 -10.48 20.08 -17.22
C LYS A 61 -9.58 19.26 -18.13
N THR A 62 -10.01 18.05 -18.49
CA THR A 62 -9.27 17.15 -19.38
C THR A 62 -9.09 17.77 -20.78
N LEU A 63 -10.16 18.34 -21.34
CA LEU A 63 -10.12 19.03 -22.63
C LEU A 63 -9.33 20.33 -22.57
N TYR A 64 -9.40 21.07 -21.46
CA TYR A 64 -8.62 22.30 -21.26
C TYR A 64 -7.11 22.04 -21.33
N PHE A 65 -6.62 20.94 -20.75
CA PHE A 65 -5.21 20.58 -20.82
C PHE A 65 -4.79 19.95 -22.16
N SER A 66 -5.68 19.18 -22.80
CA SER A 66 -5.34 18.38 -24.00
C SER A 66 -5.63 19.11 -25.32
N GLY A 67 -6.44 20.17 -25.30
CA GLY A 67 -6.89 20.91 -26.49
C GLY A 67 -8.04 20.23 -27.23
N PHE A 68 -7.83 19.02 -27.73
CA PHE A 68 -8.86 18.22 -28.40
C PHE A 68 -8.70 16.74 -28.12
N MET A 69 -9.82 16.02 -27.92
CA MET A 69 -9.83 14.58 -27.70
C MET A 69 -11.08 13.96 -28.33
N THR A 70 -10.97 12.69 -28.75
CA THR A 70 -12.15 11.92 -29.13
C THR A 70 -12.98 11.53 -27.90
N GLY A 71 -14.28 11.30 -28.08
CA GLY A 71 -15.14 10.79 -27.00
C GLY A 71 -14.59 9.53 -26.32
N TYR A 72 -14.05 8.59 -27.11
CA TYR A 72 -13.41 7.38 -26.58
C TYR A 72 -12.14 7.67 -25.77
N GLN A 73 -11.30 8.60 -26.22
CA GLN A 73 -10.10 9.00 -25.48
C GLN A 73 -10.46 9.69 -24.15
N ILE A 74 -11.49 10.54 -24.15
CA ILE A 74 -11.99 11.18 -22.92
C ILE A 74 -12.45 10.10 -21.94
N ALA A 75 -13.25 9.15 -22.40
CA ALA A 75 -13.77 8.04 -21.60
C ALA A 75 -12.65 7.16 -21.02
N GLU A 76 -11.63 6.85 -21.82
CA GLU A 76 -10.44 6.11 -21.38
C GLU A 76 -9.61 6.88 -20.34
N PHE A 77 -9.42 8.18 -20.54
CA PHE A 77 -8.64 9.04 -19.64
C PHE A 77 -9.30 9.19 -18.27
N ILE A 78 -10.61 9.47 -18.24
CA ILE A 78 -11.36 9.62 -16.98
C ILE A 78 -11.84 8.28 -16.42
N LYS A 79 -11.49 7.16 -17.06
CA LYS A 79 -11.88 5.80 -16.64
C LYS A 79 -13.39 5.65 -16.43
N LEU A 80 -14.19 6.07 -17.39
CA LEU A 80 -15.64 5.84 -17.40
C LEU A 80 -16.09 5.24 -18.74
N PRO A 81 -17.13 4.40 -18.77
CA PRO A 81 -17.68 3.90 -20.02
C PRO A 81 -18.13 5.03 -20.95
N PHE A 82 -17.86 4.91 -22.25
CA PHE A 82 -18.35 5.91 -23.19
C PHE A 82 -19.89 5.93 -23.24
N ASN A 83 -20.49 4.75 -23.49
CA ASN A 83 -21.94 4.59 -23.60
C ASN A 83 -22.61 4.70 -22.23
N GLY A 84 -23.70 5.46 -22.14
CA GLY A 84 -24.52 5.61 -20.94
C GLY A 84 -23.96 6.57 -19.88
N VAL A 85 -22.73 7.07 -20.06
CA VAL A 85 -22.08 7.98 -19.11
C VAL A 85 -21.46 9.16 -19.84
N VAL A 86 -20.35 8.95 -20.57
CA VAL A 86 -19.60 10.05 -21.18
C VAL A 86 -20.34 10.66 -22.36
N ASP A 87 -21.05 9.86 -23.15
CA ASP A 87 -21.96 10.32 -24.22
C ASP A 87 -23.01 11.31 -23.69
N GLN A 88 -23.69 10.99 -22.60
CA GLN A 88 -24.71 11.84 -21.96
C GLN A 88 -24.11 13.14 -21.43
N VAL A 89 -22.91 13.06 -20.83
CA VAL A 89 -22.23 14.26 -20.31
C VAL A 89 -21.77 15.13 -21.48
N LEU A 90 -21.21 14.57 -22.55
CA LEU A 90 -20.80 15.32 -23.74
C LEU A 90 -21.99 15.95 -24.46
N GLU A 91 -23.14 15.28 -24.52
CA GLU A 91 -24.38 15.86 -25.05
C GLU A 91 -24.85 17.05 -24.21
N PHE A 92 -24.80 16.93 -22.89
CA PHE A 92 -25.07 18.05 -21.99
C PHE A 92 -24.10 19.21 -22.23
N LEU A 93 -22.80 18.96 -22.26
CA LEU A 93 -21.77 19.97 -22.48
C LEU A 93 -21.92 20.68 -23.84
N LYS A 94 -22.32 19.95 -24.90
CA LYS A 94 -22.61 20.52 -26.22
C LYS A 94 -23.83 21.43 -26.17
N ARG A 95 -24.92 20.99 -25.51
CA ARG A 95 -26.15 21.79 -25.37
C ARG A 95 -25.90 23.10 -24.62
N GLU A 96 -25.07 23.06 -23.58
CA GLU A 96 -24.63 24.24 -22.83
C GLU A 96 -23.57 25.08 -23.58
N ARG A 97 -23.14 24.64 -24.77
CA ARG A 97 -22.12 25.27 -25.63
C ARG A 97 -20.74 25.39 -24.96
N TRP A 98 -20.42 24.50 -24.02
CA TRP A 98 -19.10 24.45 -23.39
C TRP A 98 -18.10 23.62 -24.19
N VAL A 99 -18.59 22.70 -25.01
CA VAL A 99 -17.79 21.95 -25.98
C VAL A 99 -18.45 21.97 -27.35
N GLU A 100 -17.65 21.81 -28.39
CA GLU A 100 -18.10 21.68 -29.78
C GLU A 100 -17.40 20.50 -30.46
N VAL A 101 -17.98 20.01 -31.55
CA VAL A 101 -17.39 18.94 -32.37
C VAL A 101 -16.70 19.59 -33.57
N LYS A 102 -15.38 19.40 -33.70
CA LYS A 102 -14.60 19.94 -34.83
C LYS A 102 -14.43 18.98 -36.00
N GLY A 103 -14.69 17.70 -35.79
CA GLY A 103 -14.56 16.66 -36.82
C GLY A 103 -14.92 15.27 -36.30
N ALA A 104 -14.87 14.28 -37.17
CA ALA A 104 -15.10 12.88 -36.84
C ALA A 104 -13.92 12.04 -37.35
N GLY A 105 -13.30 11.27 -36.46
CA GLY A 105 -12.19 10.35 -36.80
C GLY A 105 -12.66 8.94 -37.17
N GLY A 106 -13.96 8.68 -37.24
CA GLY A 106 -14.54 7.35 -37.45
C GLY A 106 -16.07 7.35 -37.35
N LEU A 107 -16.67 6.15 -37.26
CA LEU A 107 -18.11 5.96 -37.15
C LEU A 107 -18.58 6.03 -35.69
N GLY A 108 -19.66 6.76 -35.44
CA GLY A 108 -20.29 6.89 -34.13
C GLY A 108 -19.80 8.08 -33.30
N GLU A 109 -20.59 8.49 -32.32
CA GLU A 109 -20.33 9.70 -31.53
C GLU A 109 -19.04 9.64 -30.71
N GLY A 110 -18.61 8.44 -30.31
CA GLY A 110 -17.34 8.25 -29.58
C GLY A 110 -16.10 8.61 -30.40
N ALA A 111 -16.20 8.60 -31.73
CA ALA A 111 -15.11 8.97 -32.63
C ALA A 111 -15.10 10.48 -32.97
N TYR A 112 -16.07 11.26 -32.49
CA TYR A 112 -16.10 12.71 -32.66
C TYR A 112 -14.97 13.35 -31.88
N GLN A 113 -14.31 14.34 -32.50
CA GLN A 113 -13.29 15.15 -31.86
C GLN A 113 -13.96 16.34 -31.17
N TYR A 114 -13.94 16.32 -29.85
CA TYR A 114 -14.48 17.36 -29.00
C TYR A 114 -13.41 18.38 -28.65
N VAL A 115 -13.79 19.66 -28.71
CA VAL A 115 -12.94 20.79 -28.38
C VAL A 115 -13.67 21.69 -27.40
N ILE A 116 -12.94 22.24 -26.44
CA ILE A 116 -13.48 23.19 -25.47
C ILE A 116 -13.73 24.56 -26.14
N THR A 117 -14.90 25.15 -25.91
CA THR A 117 -15.22 26.49 -26.41
C THR A 117 -14.67 27.55 -25.46
N GLY A 118 -14.73 28.84 -25.84
CA GLY A 118 -14.39 29.93 -24.93
C GLY A 118 -15.21 29.92 -23.63
N ALA A 119 -16.52 29.62 -23.71
CA ALA A 119 -17.39 29.50 -22.53
C ALA A 119 -17.01 28.28 -21.67
N GLY A 120 -16.66 27.16 -22.32
CA GLY A 120 -16.16 25.98 -21.62
C GLY A 120 -14.84 26.24 -20.90
N THR A 121 -13.94 27.01 -21.52
CA THR A 121 -12.66 27.40 -20.93
C THR A 121 -12.84 28.19 -19.63
N THR A 122 -13.76 29.16 -19.60
CA THR A 122 -14.10 29.88 -18.36
C THR A 122 -14.60 28.92 -17.28
N LYS A 123 -15.47 27.96 -17.63
CA LYS A 123 -15.97 26.96 -16.68
C LYS A 123 -14.88 25.99 -16.19
N ALA A 124 -13.97 25.60 -17.06
CA ALA A 124 -12.81 24.80 -16.68
C ALA A 124 -11.93 25.55 -15.68
N GLN A 125 -11.66 26.84 -15.91
CA GLN A 125 -10.88 27.67 -14.99
C GLN A 125 -11.56 27.80 -13.62
N GLU A 126 -12.87 28.05 -13.57
CA GLU A 126 -13.64 28.06 -12.30
C GLU A 126 -13.53 26.71 -11.55
N ALA A 127 -13.54 25.58 -12.26
CA ALA A 127 -13.37 24.26 -11.67
C ALA A 127 -11.94 24.02 -11.17
N LEU A 128 -10.93 24.46 -11.93
CA LEU A 128 -9.51 24.38 -11.59
C LEU A 128 -9.17 25.23 -10.35
N GLU A 129 -9.88 26.34 -10.13
CA GLU A 129 -9.77 27.13 -8.90
C GLU A 129 -10.21 26.34 -7.65
N ARG A 130 -11.10 25.36 -7.80
CA ARG A 130 -11.52 24.47 -6.71
C ARG A 130 -10.62 23.24 -6.59
N SER A 131 -10.25 22.63 -7.71
CA SER A 131 -9.36 21.46 -7.74
C SER A 131 -8.71 21.27 -9.10
N GLN A 132 -7.39 21.19 -9.12
CA GLN A 132 -6.58 20.91 -10.32
C GLN A 132 -6.63 19.43 -10.73
N TYR A 133 -7.28 18.56 -9.96
CA TYR A 133 -7.35 17.13 -10.25
C TYR A 133 -7.96 16.87 -11.64
N ALA A 134 -7.19 16.27 -12.55
CA ALA A 134 -7.62 15.79 -13.85
C ALA A 134 -7.04 14.38 -14.06
N GLY A 135 -7.91 13.39 -14.19
CA GLY A 135 -7.53 11.98 -14.27
C GLY A 135 -8.77 11.09 -14.15
N ALA A 136 -8.57 9.86 -13.69
CA ALA A 136 -9.66 8.91 -13.45
C ALA A 136 -10.74 9.52 -12.54
N ALA A 137 -12.01 9.33 -12.90
CA ALA A 137 -13.13 9.83 -12.11
C ALA A 137 -13.07 9.21 -10.70
N PRO A 138 -13.22 10.02 -9.63
CA PRO A 138 -13.09 9.51 -8.28
C PRO A 138 -14.26 8.57 -7.93
N VAL A 139 -14.01 7.60 -7.07
CA VAL A 139 -15.02 6.68 -6.55
C VAL A 139 -15.55 7.21 -5.22
N PRO A 140 -16.87 7.34 -5.00
CA PRO A 140 -17.40 7.80 -3.71
C PRO A 140 -16.85 6.98 -2.55
N ILE A 141 -16.46 7.64 -1.45
CA ILE A 141 -15.81 6.99 -0.30
C ILE A 141 -16.57 5.76 0.21
N ARG A 142 -17.91 5.80 0.22
CA ARG A 142 -18.76 4.67 0.60
C ARG A 142 -18.54 3.41 -0.25
N HIS A 143 -18.28 3.56 -1.54
CA HIS A 143 -18.03 2.44 -2.46
C HIS A 143 -16.60 1.92 -2.27
N TYR A 144 -15.63 2.81 -2.01
CA TYR A 144 -14.29 2.42 -1.59
C TYR A 144 -14.33 1.56 -0.32
N MET A 145 -15.04 2.02 0.72
CA MET A 145 -15.16 1.30 1.99
C MET A 145 -15.76 -0.10 1.79
N ALA A 146 -16.87 -0.20 1.03
CA ALA A 146 -17.49 -1.48 0.72
C ALA A 146 -16.53 -2.42 -0.04
N GLY A 147 -15.89 -1.92 -1.09
CA GLY A 147 -14.95 -2.71 -1.88
C GLY A 147 -13.74 -3.20 -1.10
N ILE A 148 -13.18 -2.40 -0.19
CA ILE A 148 -12.08 -2.86 0.69
C ILE A 148 -12.57 -3.93 1.67
N LEU A 149 -13.73 -3.75 2.28
CA LEU A 149 -14.28 -4.72 3.24
C LEU A 149 -14.67 -6.05 2.60
N GLU A 150 -15.16 -6.05 1.36
CA GLU A 150 -15.52 -7.28 0.63
C GLU A 150 -14.30 -8.04 0.09
N GLN A 151 -13.21 -7.30 -0.21
CA GLN A 151 -11.91 -7.87 -0.58
C GLN A 151 -11.06 -8.28 0.63
N HIS A 152 -11.56 -8.05 1.85
CA HIS A 152 -10.92 -8.54 3.06
C HIS A 152 -10.84 -10.06 3.02
N LYS A 153 -9.65 -10.59 3.32
CA LYS A 153 -9.43 -12.02 3.36
C LYS A 153 -8.76 -12.39 4.67
N GLU A 154 -9.33 -13.38 5.35
CA GLU A 154 -8.60 -14.04 6.43
C GLU A 154 -7.40 -14.77 5.82
N VAL A 155 -6.20 -14.29 6.15
CA VAL A 155 -4.96 -14.87 5.66
C VAL A 155 -4.77 -16.20 6.39
N SER A 156 -4.75 -17.30 5.62
CA SER A 156 -4.40 -18.63 6.11
C SER A 156 -3.03 -19.04 5.58
N VAL A 157 -1.98 -18.58 6.26
CA VAL A 157 -0.60 -19.02 6.07
C VAL A 157 -0.37 -20.32 6.84
N THR A 158 -0.03 -21.37 6.10
CA THR A 158 0.43 -22.63 6.69
C THR A 158 1.95 -22.59 6.87
N LYS A 159 2.47 -23.43 7.78
CA LYS A 159 3.92 -23.57 8.00
C LYS A 159 4.68 -23.82 6.69
N ALA A 160 4.19 -24.72 5.84
CA ALA A 160 4.82 -25.05 4.56
C ALA A 160 4.87 -23.86 3.58
N VAL A 161 3.85 -23.00 3.56
CA VAL A 161 3.82 -21.80 2.72
C VAL A 161 4.84 -20.78 3.23
N LEU A 162 4.91 -20.58 4.55
CA LEU A 162 5.87 -19.68 5.17
C LEU A 162 7.31 -20.15 4.97
N GLU A 163 7.59 -21.45 5.17
CA GLU A 163 8.91 -22.06 4.93
C GLU A 163 9.35 -21.90 3.48
N ARG A 164 8.45 -22.14 2.52
CA ARG A 164 8.77 -21.95 1.09
C ARG A 164 9.14 -20.50 0.79
N ALA A 165 8.39 -19.56 1.34
CA ALA A 165 8.67 -18.16 1.08
C ALA A 165 9.93 -17.65 1.77
N LEU A 166 10.27 -18.20 2.95
CA LEU A 166 11.50 -17.86 3.68
C LEU A 166 12.69 -18.73 3.28
N SER A 167 12.54 -19.69 2.35
CA SER A 167 13.59 -20.62 1.92
C SER A 167 14.89 -19.96 1.41
N HIS A 168 14.83 -18.69 1.03
CA HIS A 168 15.98 -17.90 0.60
C HIS A 168 16.73 -17.23 1.76
N LEU A 169 16.26 -17.40 3.00
CA LEU A 169 16.78 -16.88 4.25
C LEU A 169 17.02 -18.05 5.23
N ILE A 170 18.10 -17.96 6.00
CA ILE A 170 18.33 -18.84 7.14
C ILE A 170 17.60 -18.22 8.33
N VAL A 171 16.51 -18.86 8.76
CA VAL A 171 15.66 -18.39 9.86
C VAL A 171 15.44 -19.55 10.83
N SER A 172 15.64 -19.28 12.12
CA SER A 172 15.47 -20.31 13.15
C SER A 172 14.03 -20.83 13.19
N GLN A 173 13.85 -22.11 13.53
CA GLN A 173 12.52 -22.70 13.67
C GLN A 173 11.66 -21.97 14.72
N GLU A 174 12.29 -21.45 15.77
CA GLU A 174 11.60 -20.68 16.81
C GLU A 174 11.00 -19.37 16.25
N ILE A 175 11.74 -18.65 15.41
CA ILE A 175 11.23 -17.44 14.75
C ILE A 175 10.06 -17.81 13.82
N MET A 176 10.18 -18.91 13.07
CA MET A 176 9.12 -19.40 12.19
C MET A 176 7.82 -19.70 12.94
N GLU A 177 7.93 -20.34 14.12
CA GLU A 177 6.80 -20.67 14.99
C GLU A 177 6.13 -19.45 15.62
N LYS A 178 6.85 -18.33 15.77
CA LYS A 178 6.29 -17.05 16.22
C LYS A 178 5.68 -16.24 15.07
N VAL A 179 6.34 -16.20 13.91
CA VAL A 179 5.93 -15.40 12.75
C VAL A 179 4.65 -15.95 12.09
N GLY A 180 4.54 -17.27 11.91
CA GLY A 180 3.36 -17.86 11.24
C GLY A 180 2.02 -17.51 11.90
N PRO A 181 1.86 -17.74 13.22
CA PRO A 181 0.67 -17.33 13.95
C PRO A 181 0.44 -15.81 13.93
N ALA A 182 1.51 -15.02 13.99
CA ALA A 182 1.42 -13.57 13.95
C ALA A 182 0.80 -13.07 12.63
N VAL A 183 1.24 -13.65 11.52
CA VAL A 183 0.69 -13.39 10.19
C VAL A 183 -0.77 -13.79 10.08
N ASN A 184 -1.12 -15.01 10.51
CA ASN A 184 -2.51 -15.49 10.48
C ASN A 184 -3.47 -14.67 11.33
N SER A 185 -2.97 -14.04 12.39
CA SER A 185 -3.79 -13.17 13.22
C SER A 185 -4.29 -11.92 12.48
N GLY A 186 -3.60 -11.53 11.39
CA GLY A 186 -3.82 -10.27 10.68
C GLY A 186 -3.60 -9.01 11.53
N ARG A 187 -3.05 -9.16 12.75
CA ARG A 187 -2.84 -8.07 13.72
C ARG A 187 -1.40 -7.59 13.70
N SER A 188 -1.14 -6.50 14.41
CA SER A 188 0.19 -5.88 14.44
C SER A 188 1.29 -6.82 14.96
N ILE A 189 2.43 -6.75 14.28
CA ILE A 189 3.66 -7.48 14.57
C ILE A 189 4.73 -6.47 14.98
N PHE A 190 5.52 -6.81 15.98
CA PHE A 190 6.65 -6.01 16.44
C PHE A 190 7.89 -6.88 16.48
N LEU A 191 8.79 -6.60 15.54
CA LEU A 191 10.07 -7.26 15.37
C LEU A 191 11.13 -6.39 16.05
N TYR A 192 11.79 -6.94 17.07
CA TYR A 192 12.81 -6.23 17.82
C TYR A 192 14.05 -7.10 18.00
N GLY A 193 15.16 -6.49 18.36
CA GLY A 193 16.43 -7.18 18.59
C GLY A 193 17.59 -6.49 17.90
N PRO A 194 18.81 -7.01 18.01
CA PRO A 194 20.00 -6.30 17.57
C PRO A 194 20.04 -5.99 16.06
N PRO A 195 20.77 -4.94 15.64
CA PRO A 195 20.92 -4.60 14.23
C PRO A 195 21.69 -5.69 13.48
N GLY A 196 21.38 -5.86 12.19
CA GLY A 196 22.10 -6.80 11.33
C GLY A 196 21.60 -8.25 11.37
N ASN A 197 20.47 -8.54 12.03
CA ASN A 197 19.87 -9.89 12.07
C ASN A 197 18.69 -10.10 11.11
N GLY A 198 18.50 -9.21 10.12
CA GLY A 198 17.55 -9.43 9.04
C GLY A 198 16.07 -9.16 9.37
N LYS A 199 15.76 -8.32 10.38
CA LYS A 199 14.37 -7.91 10.70
C LYS A 199 13.59 -7.39 9.49
N THR A 200 14.18 -6.47 8.73
CA THR A 200 13.59 -5.90 7.51
C THR A 200 13.38 -6.99 6.46
N THR A 201 14.36 -7.85 6.25
CA THR A 201 14.28 -8.97 5.30
C THR A 201 13.17 -9.97 5.67
N ILE A 202 13.02 -10.29 6.97
CA ILE A 202 11.93 -11.12 7.48
C ILE A 202 10.59 -10.43 7.25
N SER A 203 10.49 -9.12 7.54
CA SER A 203 9.26 -8.34 7.34
C SER A 203 8.82 -8.32 5.88
N GLU A 204 9.74 -8.06 4.96
CA GLU A 204 9.48 -8.08 3.52
C GLU A 204 9.06 -9.47 3.03
N ALA A 205 9.75 -10.51 3.49
CA ALA A 205 9.41 -11.88 3.13
C ALA A 205 8.04 -12.28 3.68
N VAL A 206 7.73 -11.90 4.92
CA VAL A 206 6.40 -12.04 5.52
C VAL A 206 5.37 -11.30 4.67
N GLY A 207 5.67 -10.08 4.23
CA GLY A 207 4.90 -9.35 3.23
C GLY A 207 4.58 -10.26 2.06
N ARG A 208 5.59 -10.71 1.32
CA ARG A 208 5.41 -11.61 0.16
C ARG A 208 4.58 -12.87 0.44
N VAL A 209 4.54 -13.40 1.66
CA VAL A 209 3.70 -14.55 2.05
C VAL A 209 2.25 -14.16 2.31
N VAL A 210 2.05 -13.07 3.05
CA VAL A 210 0.74 -12.50 3.38
C VAL A 210 0.03 -12.06 2.11
N LEU A 211 0.81 -11.55 1.15
CA LEU A 211 0.35 -11.10 -0.15
C LEU A 211 -0.12 -12.30 -0.99
N GLY A 212 -1.42 -12.55 -0.94
CA GLY A 212 -2.11 -13.44 -1.86
C GLY A 212 -2.27 -12.84 -3.26
N SER A 213 -3.43 -13.08 -3.88
CA SER A 213 -3.80 -12.49 -5.17
C SER A 213 -3.85 -10.96 -5.12
N GLY A 214 -3.96 -10.35 -6.30
CA GLY A 214 -4.17 -8.91 -6.42
C GLY A 214 -5.42 -8.41 -5.68
N ILE A 215 -5.43 -7.10 -5.42
CA ILE A 215 -6.55 -6.34 -4.88
C ILE A 215 -6.90 -5.21 -5.84
N TYR A 216 -8.16 -4.85 -5.94
CA TYR A 216 -8.61 -3.66 -6.64
C TYR A 216 -8.65 -2.47 -5.68
N ILE A 217 -8.02 -1.37 -6.08
CA ILE A 217 -8.14 -0.07 -5.43
C ILE A 217 -8.57 0.98 -6.45
N PRO A 218 -9.31 2.03 -6.07
CA PRO A 218 -9.64 3.10 -6.98
C PRO A 218 -8.42 4.00 -7.22
N TYR A 219 -8.36 4.65 -8.38
CA TYR A 219 -7.34 5.69 -8.62
C TYR A 219 -7.44 6.84 -7.63
N ALA A 220 -8.67 7.30 -7.36
CA ALA A 220 -8.99 8.34 -6.42
C ALA A 220 -10.36 8.11 -5.80
N VAL A 221 -10.61 8.70 -4.63
CA VAL A 221 -11.89 8.68 -3.94
C VAL A 221 -12.48 10.08 -3.82
N ASP A 222 -13.82 10.17 -3.89
CA ASP A 222 -14.58 11.39 -3.67
C ASP A 222 -15.11 11.43 -2.25
N ILE A 223 -14.82 12.54 -1.57
CA ILE A 223 -15.24 12.82 -0.20
C ILE A 223 -15.94 14.18 -0.20
N ASP A 224 -17.22 14.15 -0.54
CA ASP A 224 -18.09 15.33 -0.60
C ASP A 224 -17.55 16.42 -1.55
N GLY A 225 -17.08 16.00 -2.72
CA GLY A 225 -16.50 16.89 -3.73
C GLY A 225 -15.01 17.17 -3.55
N GLN A 226 -14.39 16.68 -2.46
CA GLN A 226 -12.93 16.70 -2.31
C GLN A 226 -12.34 15.39 -2.87
N VAL A 227 -11.38 15.52 -3.77
CA VAL A 227 -10.69 14.36 -4.34
C VAL A 227 -9.52 13.97 -3.44
N VAL A 228 -9.43 12.67 -3.11
CA VAL A 228 -8.26 12.07 -2.45
C VAL A 228 -7.66 11.04 -3.40
N ARG A 229 -6.39 11.22 -3.78
CA ARG A 229 -5.67 10.24 -4.59
C ARG A 229 -5.24 9.05 -3.72
N VAL A 230 -5.55 7.84 -4.20
CA VAL A 230 -5.24 6.60 -3.48
C VAL A 230 -4.15 5.84 -4.23
N PHE A 231 -4.35 5.57 -5.52
CA PHE A 231 -3.34 4.93 -6.36
C PHE A 231 -2.21 5.91 -6.69
N ASP A 232 -0.99 5.38 -6.62
CA ASP A 232 0.21 5.98 -7.17
C ASP A 232 1.18 4.88 -7.61
N SER A 233 2.04 5.18 -8.58
CA SER A 233 2.98 4.23 -9.17
C SER A 233 4.24 3.98 -8.33
N VAL A 234 4.41 4.69 -7.22
CA VAL A 234 5.56 4.52 -6.31
C VAL A 234 5.26 3.39 -5.32
N ASN A 235 4.04 3.37 -4.79
CA ASN A 235 3.60 2.44 -3.75
C ASN A 235 2.82 1.24 -4.29
N HIS A 236 2.29 1.31 -5.52
CA HIS A 236 1.45 0.25 -6.07
C HIS A 236 1.99 -0.30 -7.38
N GLU A 237 2.05 -1.63 -7.47
CA GLU A 237 2.42 -2.35 -8.68
C GLU A 237 1.16 -2.92 -9.36
N VAL A 238 0.88 -2.48 -10.59
CA VAL A 238 -0.29 -2.91 -11.36
C VAL A 238 -0.13 -4.36 -11.82
N ILE A 239 -1.20 -5.15 -11.69
CA ILE A 239 -1.28 -6.47 -12.32
C ILE A 239 -1.94 -6.28 -13.67
N GLU A 240 -1.17 -6.49 -14.74
CA GLU A 240 -1.74 -6.54 -16.08
C GLU A 240 -2.66 -7.75 -16.20
N GLU A 241 -3.97 -7.51 -16.28
CA GLU A 241 -4.90 -8.56 -16.68
C GLU A 241 -4.57 -8.95 -18.11
N THR A 242 -4.16 -10.19 -18.32
CA THR A 242 -4.00 -10.74 -19.65
C THR A 242 -5.33 -10.56 -20.35
N LYS A 243 -5.39 -9.63 -21.32
CA LYS A 243 -6.56 -9.43 -22.17
C LYS A 243 -6.82 -10.79 -22.81
N ALA A 244 -7.71 -11.58 -22.23
CA ALA A 244 -8.13 -12.84 -22.80
C ALA A 244 -8.54 -12.48 -24.23
N THR A 245 -7.77 -13.00 -25.18
CA THR A 245 -7.90 -12.74 -26.61
C THR A 245 -9.38 -12.80 -26.95
N SER A 246 -9.94 -11.64 -27.29
CA SER A 246 -11.31 -11.49 -27.73
C SER A 246 -11.44 -12.06 -29.15
N THR A 247 -11.24 -13.38 -29.28
CA THR A 247 -11.40 -14.15 -30.51
C THR A 247 -12.71 -14.95 -30.52
N GLY A 248 -13.69 -14.57 -29.70
CA GLY A 248 -15.03 -15.17 -29.69
C GLY A 248 -16.10 -14.10 -29.88
N THR A 249 -16.71 -14.07 -31.07
CA THR A 249 -17.97 -13.36 -31.32
C THR A 249 -19.08 -14.02 -30.50
N GLY A 250 -19.51 -13.38 -29.40
CA GLY A 250 -20.75 -13.75 -28.70
C GLY A 250 -20.60 -14.10 -27.21
N SER A 251 -20.51 -13.07 -26.37
CA SER A 251 -21.25 -12.94 -25.09
C SER A 251 -20.75 -11.65 -24.44
N GLY A 252 -21.66 -10.73 -24.10
CA GLY A 252 -21.33 -9.49 -23.40
C GLY A 252 -20.78 -9.78 -22.01
N ARG A 253 -19.46 -9.96 -21.91
CA ARG A 253 -18.77 -9.91 -20.62
C ARG A 253 -18.83 -8.47 -20.14
N SER A 254 -19.68 -8.25 -19.14
CA SER A 254 -19.74 -7.06 -18.29
C SER A 254 -18.31 -6.64 -17.93
N ARG A 255 -17.92 -5.41 -18.24
CA ARG A 255 -16.57 -4.93 -17.95
C ARG A 255 -16.55 -4.34 -16.53
N PRO A 256 -15.58 -4.74 -15.69
CA PRO A 256 -15.44 -4.16 -14.35
C PRO A 256 -15.25 -2.64 -14.44
N ASP A 257 -15.71 -1.92 -13.40
CA ASP A 257 -15.55 -0.45 -13.31
C ASP A 257 -14.07 -0.05 -13.49
N PRO A 258 -13.73 0.66 -14.59
CA PRO A 258 -12.35 0.96 -14.93
C PRO A 258 -11.69 2.00 -14.01
N ARG A 259 -12.44 2.64 -13.10
CA ARG A 259 -11.89 3.53 -12.05
C ARG A 259 -11.10 2.76 -11.00
N TRP A 260 -11.27 1.44 -10.95
CA TRP A 260 -10.53 0.54 -10.08
C TRP A 260 -9.40 -0.12 -10.87
N VAL A 261 -8.23 -0.13 -10.27
CA VAL A 261 -7.02 -0.76 -10.81
C VAL A 261 -6.67 -1.96 -9.96
N LYS A 262 -6.42 -3.10 -10.63
CA LYS A 262 -5.92 -4.30 -9.97
C LYS A 262 -4.41 -4.15 -9.74
N ILE A 263 -4.00 -4.27 -8.49
CA ILE A 263 -2.61 -4.16 -8.07
C ILE A 263 -2.20 -5.42 -7.34
N LYS A 264 -0.90 -5.70 -7.26
CA LYS A 264 -0.39 -6.59 -6.20
C LYS A 264 -0.77 -5.96 -4.87
N ARG A 265 -1.13 -6.79 -3.88
CA ARG A 265 -1.44 -6.26 -2.55
C ARG A 265 -0.26 -5.37 -2.08
N PRO A 266 -0.55 -4.19 -1.52
CA PRO A 266 0.48 -3.19 -1.27
C PRO A 266 1.40 -3.63 -0.12
N VAL A 267 2.71 -3.43 -0.28
CA VAL A 267 3.68 -3.46 0.81
C VAL A 267 4.38 -2.13 0.82
N ILE A 268 3.99 -1.26 1.74
CA ILE A 268 4.58 0.06 1.89
C ILE A 268 5.53 0.01 3.08
N MET A 269 6.76 0.48 2.88
CA MET A 269 7.78 0.59 3.92
C MET A 269 8.11 2.06 4.14
N VAL A 270 8.18 2.46 5.41
CA VAL A 270 8.59 3.80 5.82
C VAL A 270 9.66 3.71 6.90
N GLY A 271 10.66 4.58 6.84
CA GLY A 271 11.77 4.68 7.77
C GLY A 271 11.71 5.95 8.61
N GLY A 272 12.86 6.62 8.75
CA GLY A 272 13.03 7.83 9.59
C GLY A 272 12.28 9.07 9.09
N GLU A 273 11.83 9.07 7.84
CA GLU A 273 11.08 10.14 7.19
C GLU A 273 9.61 10.21 7.63
N LEU A 274 9.10 9.21 8.34
CA LEU A 274 7.72 9.18 8.78
C LEU A 274 7.44 10.30 9.80
N THR A 275 6.47 11.15 9.48
CA THR A 275 5.94 12.19 10.38
C THR A 275 4.52 11.84 10.84
N LEU A 276 4.00 12.55 11.85
CA LEU A 276 2.62 12.33 12.29
C LEU A 276 1.61 12.75 11.22
N GLU A 277 1.91 13.83 10.49
CA GLU A 277 1.09 14.35 9.40
C GLU A 277 0.99 13.36 8.23
N SER A 278 2.00 12.51 8.05
CA SER A 278 2.00 11.44 7.03
C SER A 278 0.91 10.38 7.28
N LEU A 279 0.33 10.35 8.50
CA LEU A 279 -0.77 9.46 8.88
C LEU A 279 -2.15 10.09 8.69
N ASP A 280 -2.22 11.34 8.25
CA ASP A 280 -3.48 12.03 7.94
C ASP A 280 -3.56 12.39 6.45
N LEU A 281 -4.71 12.88 5.99
CA LEU A 281 -4.88 13.31 4.60
C LEU A 281 -4.00 14.52 4.33
N VAL A 282 -3.06 14.38 3.40
CA VAL A 282 -2.13 15.47 3.05
C VAL A 282 -2.76 16.32 1.97
N TYR A 283 -3.13 17.56 2.30
CA TYR A 283 -3.71 18.51 1.35
C TYR A 283 -2.62 19.25 0.57
N ASP A 284 -2.65 19.13 -0.76
CA ASP A 284 -1.81 19.95 -1.64
C ASP A 284 -2.50 21.30 -1.88
N SER A 285 -1.93 22.39 -1.38
CA SER A 285 -2.51 23.74 -1.50
C SER A 285 -2.41 24.33 -2.91
N VAL A 286 -1.48 23.83 -3.74
CA VAL A 286 -1.30 24.25 -5.13
C VAL A 286 -2.31 23.53 -6.00
N ASN A 287 -2.35 22.20 -5.89
CA ASN A 287 -3.20 21.36 -6.73
C ASN A 287 -4.64 21.23 -6.19
N LYS A 288 -4.87 21.56 -4.92
CA LYS A 288 -6.19 21.58 -4.26
C LYS A 288 -6.90 20.23 -4.33
N TYR A 289 -6.18 19.18 -3.97
CA TYR A 289 -6.69 17.84 -3.70
C TYR A 289 -5.83 17.19 -2.62
N TYR A 290 -6.28 16.06 -2.08
CA TYR A 290 -5.56 15.34 -1.04
C TYR A 290 -4.82 14.12 -1.59
N GLU A 291 -3.74 13.76 -0.92
CA GLU A 291 -3.12 12.45 -1.00
C GLU A 291 -3.55 11.58 0.18
N ALA A 292 -3.87 10.32 -0.10
CA ALA A 292 -4.20 9.35 0.94
C ALA A 292 -2.97 9.03 1.80
N PRO A 293 -3.12 8.85 3.13
CA PRO A 293 -2.01 8.46 3.99
C PRO A 293 -1.58 7.01 3.74
N PHE A 294 -0.36 6.65 4.15
CA PHE A 294 0.25 5.36 3.82
C PHE A 294 -0.57 4.15 4.28
N GLN A 295 -1.21 4.21 5.45
CA GLN A 295 -2.06 3.11 5.92
C GLN A 295 -3.30 2.90 5.03
N MET A 296 -3.85 3.97 4.45
CA MET A 296 -4.99 3.88 3.53
C MET A 296 -4.54 3.31 2.18
N LYS A 297 -3.37 3.73 1.70
CA LYS A 297 -2.72 3.16 0.50
C LYS A 297 -2.34 1.68 0.69
N SER A 298 -2.02 1.29 1.93
CA SER A 298 -1.64 -0.08 2.29
C SER A 298 -2.82 -1.02 2.60
N ASN A 299 -4.07 -0.57 2.43
CA ASN A 299 -5.24 -1.40 2.73
C ASN A 299 -5.25 -2.68 1.88
N GLY A 300 -5.64 -3.79 2.52
CA GLY A 300 -5.52 -5.14 1.99
C GLY A 300 -4.07 -5.65 1.92
N GLY A 301 -3.09 -4.93 2.46
CA GLY A 301 -1.68 -5.29 2.37
C GLY A 301 -0.95 -5.17 3.70
N MET A 302 0.31 -4.76 3.61
CA MET A 302 1.21 -4.58 4.74
C MET A 302 1.73 -3.15 4.79
N PHE A 303 1.83 -2.60 6.00
CA PHE A 303 2.53 -1.36 6.27
C PHE A 303 3.66 -1.60 7.27
N LEU A 304 4.91 -1.51 6.81
CA LEU A 304 6.12 -1.70 7.61
C LEU A 304 6.70 -0.35 8.03
N ILE A 305 6.89 -0.16 9.33
CA ILE A 305 7.65 0.95 9.90
C ILE A 305 8.99 0.39 10.36
N ASP A 306 10.05 0.69 9.62
CA ASP A 306 11.41 0.27 9.95
C ASP A 306 12.13 1.28 10.84
N ASP A 307 13.12 0.81 11.60
CA ASP A 307 13.84 1.59 12.61
C ASP A 307 12.91 2.37 13.58
N PHE A 308 11.80 1.75 13.98
CA PHE A 308 10.82 2.34 14.88
C PHE A 308 11.47 2.83 16.19
N GLY A 309 11.27 4.10 16.54
CA GLY A 309 12.03 4.77 17.60
C GLY A 309 13.02 5.82 17.10
N ARG A 310 13.33 5.83 15.81
CA ARG A 310 14.30 6.77 15.19
C ARG A 310 13.65 7.75 14.21
N GLN A 311 12.32 7.82 14.21
CA GLN A 311 11.55 8.75 13.38
C GLN A 311 11.58 10.17 13.98
N GLN A 312 11.25 11.16 13.14
CA GLN A 312 10.98 12.52 13.60
C GLN A 312 9.82 12.58 14.60
N VAL A 313 8.80 11.73 14.40
CA VAL A 313 7.69 11.56 15.34
C VAL A 313 8.07 10.62 16.49
N ARG A 314 7.66 10.95 17.71
CA ARG A 314 7.88 10.07 18.85
C ARG A 314 7.02 8.80 18.72
N PRO A 315 7.54 7.60 19.01
CA PRO A 315 6.80 6.34 18.97
C PRO A 315 5.45 6.40 19.68
N ARG A 316 5.42 7.04 20.85
CA ARG A 316 4.22 7.22 21.65
C ARG A 316 3.12 7.98 20.91
N ASP A 317 3.46 9.02 20.14
CA ASP A 317 2.48 9.85 19.43
C ASP A 317 1.88 9.09 18.25
N LEU A 318 2.71 8.33 17.53
CA LEU A 318 2.25 7.44 16.47
C LEU A 318 1.31 6.36 17.01
N LEU A 319 1.70 5.68 18.09
CA LEU A 319 0.84 4.64 18.67
C LEU A 319 -0.44 5.23 19.27
N ASN A 320 -0.38 6.41 19.90
CA ASN A 320 -1.57 7.14 20.39
C ASN A 320 -2.58 7.36 19.24
N ARG A 321 -2.09 7.82 18.08
CA ARG A 321 -2.92 8.05 16.89
C ARG A 321 -3.58 6.78 16.36
N TRP A 322 -2.97 5.62 16.62
CA TRP A 322 -3.42 4.31 16.14
C TRP A 322 -4.02 3.39 17.20
N ILE A 323 -4.28 3.86 18.43
CA ILE A 323 -5.02 3.08 19.44
C ILE A 323 -6.32 2.55 18.85
N VAL A 324 -7.13 3.45 18.29
CA VAL A 324 -8.45 3.10 17.75
C VAL A 324 -8.34 2.29 16.44
N PRO A 325 -7.51 2.68 15.45
CA PRO A 325 -7.26 1.88 14.26
C PRO A 325 -6.83 0.43 14.53
N LEU A 326 -5.89 0.21 15.45
CA LEU A 326 -5.40 -1.13 15.79
C LEU A 326 -6.42 -1.99 16.54
N GLU A 327 -7.30 -1.36 17.33
CA GLU A 327 -8.34 -2.08 18.11
C GLU A 327 -9.62 -2.33 17.30
N LYS A 328 -10.11 -1.31 16.57
CA LYS A 328 -11.42 -1.32 15.89
C LYS A 328 -11.33 -1.57 14.40
N ARG A 329 -10.13 -1.59 13.81
CA ARG A 329 -9.91 -1.73 12.35
C ARG A 329 -10.58 -0.62 11.52
N ILE A 330 -10.73 0.55 12.12
CA ILE A 330 -11.28 1.76 11.49
C ILE A 330 -10.36 2.93 11.84
N ASP A 331 -9.95 3.65 10.82
CA ASP A 331 -9.18 4.89 10.94
C ASP A 331 -10.05 6.11 10.69
N PHE A 332 -9.78 7.17 11.45
CA PHE A 332 -10.51 8.43 11.40
C PHE A 332 -9.62 9.48 10.79
N LEU A 333 -9.89 9.86 9.55
CA LEU A 333 -9.15 10.90 8.84
C LEU A 333 -9.92 12.22 8.90
N THR A 334 -9.20 13.34 8.92
CA THR A 334 -9.79 14.68 8.98
C THR A 334 -9.40 15.46 7.73
N LEU A 335 -10.39 16.01 7.04
CA LEU A 335 -10.19 16.94 5.93
C LEU A 335 -9.79 18.34 6.46
N ALA A 336 -9.19 19.19 5.63
CA ALA A 336 -8.79 20.54 6.01
C ALA A 336 -9.98 21.43 6.44
N ASN A 337 -11.20 21.08 6.05
CA ASN A 337 -12.43 21.74 6.50
C ASN A 337 -12.93 21.24 7.88
N GLY A 338 -12.17 20.37 8.56
CA GLY A 338 -12.48 19.82 9.88
C GLY A 338 -13.43 18.62 9.86
N ARG A 339 -13.93 18.21 8.69
CA ARG A 339 -14.81 17.04 8.58
C ARG A 339 -14.03 15.75 8.82
N LYS A 340 -14.59 14.90 9.67
CA LYS A 340 -14.06 13.56 9.95
C LYS A 340 -14.74 12.52 9.09
N ILE A 341 -13.96 11.56 8.64
CA ILE A 341 -14.42 10.39 7.88
C ILE A 341 -13.87 9.12 8.51
N GLU A 342 -14.59 8.03 8.29
CA GLU A 342 -14.15 6.68 8.66
C GLU A 342 -13.61 5.99 7.41
N VAL A 343 -12.46 5.35 7.53
CA VAL A 343 -11.89 4.47 6.50
C VAL A 343 -11.53 3.13 7.12
N PRO A 344 -11.69 2.01 6.39
CA PRO A 344 -11.18 0.72 6.84
C PRO A 344 -9.68 0.81 7.13
N PHE A 345 -9.27 0.19 8.23
CA PHE A 345 -7.86 -0.01 8.58
C PHE A 345 -7.56 -1.51 8.43
N ASP A 346 -7.63 -1.98 7.19
CA ASP A 346 -7.39 -3.37 6.83
C ASP A 346 -5.94 -3.57 6.39
N VAL A 347 -5.02 -3.35 7.33
CA VAL A 347 -3.58 -3.41 7.05
C VAL A 347 -2.88 -4.25 8.12
N LEU A 348 -1.93 -5.08 7.67
CA LEU A 348 -0.98 -5.73 8.54
C LEU A 348 0.13 -4.74 8.89
N VAL A 349 0.07 -4.16 10.09
CA VAL A 349 1.12 -3.23 10.56
C VAL A 349 2.27 -4.02 11.15
N VAL A 350 3.48 -3.78 10.64
CA VAL A 350 4.72 -4.36 11.17
C VAL A 350 5.61 -3.23 11.66
N PHE A 351 6.08 -3.32 12.90
CA PHE A 351 7.09 -2.43 13.46
C PHE A 351 8.41 -3.20 13.53
N SER A 352 9.49 -2.63 13.03
CA SER A 352 10.85 -3.17 13.15
C SER A 352 11.70 -2.18 13.92
N THR A 353 12.45 -2.63 14.93
CA THR A 353 13.32 -1.76 15.73
C THR A 353 14.56 -2.46 16.25
N ASN A 354 15.60 -1.68 16.51
CA ASN A 354 16.81 -2.10 17.22
C ASN A 354 16.74 -1.83 18.73
N LEU A 355 15.66 -1.21 19.22
CA LEU A 355 15.47 -0.84 20.62
C LEU A 355 14.57 -1.86 21.32
N GLU A 356 14.74 -1.99 22.64
CA GLU A 356 13.84 -2.82 23.44
C GLU A 356 12.43 -2.19 23.47
N PRO A 357 11.35 -2.99 23.41
CA PRO A 357 9.99 -2.46 23.42
C PRO A 357 9.67 -1.57 24.64
N SER A 358 10.29 -1.85 25.79
CA SER A 358 10.15 -1.06 27.02
C SER A 358 10.70 0.36 26.92
N ASP A 359 11.68 0.58 26.03
CA ASP A 359 12.32 1.88 25.85
C ASP A 359 11.50 2.79 24.93
N LEU A 360 10.59 2.21 24.16
CA LEU A 360 9.79 2.91 23.17
C LEU A 360 8.46 3.40 23.75
N VAL A 361 7.76 2.53 24.50
CA VAL A 361 6.41 2.80 25.00
C VAL A 361 6.08 2.04 26.28
N ASP A 362 5.02 2.49 26.97
CA ASP A 362 4.54 1.87 28.21
C ASP A 362 3.86 0.51 27.99
N GLU A 363 3.61 -0.19 29.10
CA GLU A 363 2.97 -1.51 29.08
C GLU A 363 1.55 -1.48 28.48
N ALA A 364 0.82 -0.37 28.64
CA ALA A 364 -0.54 -0.24 28.10
C ALA A 364 -0.54 -0.24 26.57
N PHE A 365 0.50 0.32 25.94
CA PHE A 365 0.71 0.23 24.50
C PHE A 365 1.17 -1.15 24.06
N LEU A 366 2.13 -1.74 24.75
CA LEU A 366 2.63 -3.06 24.44
C LEU A 366 1.50 -4.11 24.47
N ARG A 367 0.47 -3.94 25.31
CA ARG A 367 -0.72 -4.82 25.31
C ARG A 367 -1.53 -4.79 24.02
N ARG A 368 -1.45 -3.72 23.22
CA ARG A 368 -2.18 -3.56 21.94
C ARG A 368 -1.45 -4.18 20.76
N ILE A 369 -0.13 -4.30 20.88
CA ILE A 369 0.71 -5.02 19.94
C ILE A 369 0.67 -6.50 20.30
N ARG A 370 -0.04 -7.29 19.48
CA ARG A 370 -0.32 -8.70 19.81
C ARG A 370 0.91 -9.58 19.73
N HIS A 371 1.72 -9.43 18.68
CA HIS A 371 2.86 -10.30 18.44
C HIS A 371 4.16 -9.51 18.61
N LYS A 372 4.97 -9.91 19.58
CA LYS A 372 6.31 -9.37 19.82
C LYS A 372 7.28 -10.51 19.54
N ILE A 373 8.13 -10.32 18.55
CA ILE A 373 9.02 -11.36 18.04
C ILE A 373 10.43 -10.80 18.13
N GLU A 374 11.21 -11.39 19.03
CA GLU A 374 12.62 -11.08 19.18
C GLU A 374 13.42 -11.80 18.09
N ILE A 375 14.23 -11.04 17.36
CA ILE A 375 15.17 -11.52 16.37
C ILE A 375 16.56 -11.48 17.00
N ILE A 376 16.98 -12.64 17.49
CA ILE A 376 18.26 -12.84 18.18
C ILE A 376 19.42 -13.06 17.20
N ASP A 377 20.63 -13.11 17.77
CA ASP A 377 21.84 -13.46 17.04
C ASP A 377 21.81 -14.91 16.56
N PRO A 378 22.35 -15.20 15.36
CA PRO A 378 22.41 -16.57 14.88
C PRO A 378 23.35 -17.42 15.75
N THR A 379 23.02 -18.70 15.86
CA THR A 379 23.94 -19.72 16.38
C THR A 379 25.14 -19.91 15.44
N PHE A 380 26.19 -20.59 15.91
CA PHE A 380 27.35 -20.90 15.06
C PHE A 380 26.97 -21.72 13.82
N GLU A 381 26.01 -22.64 13.94
CA GLU A 381 25.55 -23.43 12.80
C GLU A 381 24.76 -22.57 11.80
N GLU A 382 23.83 -21.73 12.28
CA GLU A 382 23.11 -20.80 11.42
C GLU A 382 24.07 -19.80 10.76
N PHE A 383 25.07 -19.30 11.48
CA PHE A 383 26.09 -18.42 10.93
C PHE A 383 26.88 -19.10 9.81
N ARG A 384 27.23 -20.38 9.99
CA ARG A 384 27.88 -21.20 8.98
C ARG A 384 27.01 -21.39 7.74
N GLU A 385 25.74 -21.72 7.91
CA GLU A 385 24.78 -21.85 6.80
C GLU A 385 24.61 -20.53 6.03
N ILE A 386 24.51 -19.40 6.75
CA ILE A 386 24.46 -18.07 6.13
C ILE A 386 25.74 -17.79 5.34
N PHE A 387 26.92 -18.11 5.91
CA PHE A 387 28.19 -17.91 5.23
C PHE A 387 28.29 -18.74 3.95
N MET A 388 27.91 -20.01 4.00
CA MET A 388 27.87 -20.89 2.81
C MET A 388 26.93 -20.33 1.73
N LEU A 389 25.73 -19.89 2.12
CA LEU A 389 24.75 -19.31 1.21
C LEU A 389 25.31 -18.08 0.48
N PHE A 390 25.98 -17.17 1.20
CA PHE A 390 26.58 -15.99 0.57
C PHE A 390 27.85 -16.30 -0.22
N ALA A 391 28.66 -17.26 0.22
CA ALA A 391 29.85 -17.71 -0.51
C ALA A 391 29.44 -18.26 -1.88
N ASP A 392 28.43 -19.12 -1.95
CA ASP A 392 27.89 -19.66 -3.20
C ASP A 392 27.36 -18.56 -4.13
N ARG A 393 26.52 -17.64 -3.60
CA ARG A 393 25.97 -16.50 -4.37
C ARG A 393 27.03 -15.55 -4.92
N THR A 394 28.19 -15.48 -4.26
CA THR A 394 29.29 -14.59 -4.64
C THR A 394 30.40 -15.29 -5.41
N GLY A 395 30.31 -16.62 -5.59
CA GLY A 395 31.35 -17.41 -6.23
C GLY A 395 32.63 -17.56 -5.40
N LEU A 396 32.57 -17.37 -4.08
CA LEU A 396 33.69 -17.61 -3.17
C LEU A 396 33.82 -19.12 -2.89
N PRO A 397 34.95 -19.77 -3.22
CA PRO A 397 35.18 -21.16 -2.84
C PRO A 397 35.19 -21.30 -1.31
N TYR A 398 34.22 -22.06 -0.78
CA TYR A 398 34.01 -22.21 0.66
C TYR A 398 34.97 -23.24 1.28
N ASP A 399 35.55 -22.92 2.45
CA ASP A 399 36.37 -23.83 3.27
C ASP A 399 36.00 -23.73 4.76
N ASP A 400 35.48 -24.84 5.31
CA ASP A 400 35.10 -25.00 6.72
C ASP A 400 36.25 -24.70 7.69
N LYS A 401 37.50 -25.04 7.33
CA LYS A 401 38.67 -24.81 8.20
C LYS A 401 38.98 -23.33 8.32
N VAL A 402 38.78 -22.58 7.24
CA VAL A 402 39.02 -21.14 7.20
C VAL A 402 37.87 -20.40 7.89
N LEU A 403 36.64 -20.90 7.80
CA LEU A 403 35.52 -20.40 8.62
C LEU A 403 35.77 -20.63 10.12
N ALA A 404 36.23 -21.82 10.51
CA ALA A 404 36.57 -22.10 11.90
C ALA A 404 37.65 -21.15 12.43
N TYR A 405 38.64 -20.80 11.59
CA TYR A 405 39.63 -19.78 11.91
C TYR A 405 39.00 -18.39 12.12
N LEU A 406 38.13 -17.95 11.21
CA LEU A 406 37.37 -16.70 11.35
C LEU A 406 36.62 -16.65 12.70
N LEU A 407 35.85 -17.69 13.00
CA LEU A 407 35.06 -17.77 14.23
C LEU A 407 35.94 -17.75 15.48
N GLN A 408 37.06 -18.49 15.47
CA GLN A 408 37.95 -18.55 16.62
C GLN A 408 38.67 -17.21 16.87
N GLU A 409 39.30 -16.64 15.84
CA GLU A 409 40.17 -15.47 15.98
C GLU A 409 39.39 -14.17 16.12
N TRP A 410 38.32 -13.98 15.33
CA TRP A 410 37.63 -12.71 15.24
C TRP A 410 36.34 -12.64 16.06
N TYR A 411 35.74 -13.77 16.41
CA TYR A 411 34.52 -13.78 17.24
C TYR A 411 34.78 -14.25 18.66
N ILE A 412 35.28 -15.47 18.86
CA ILE A 412 35.41 -16.07 20.19
C ILE A 412 36.48 -15.33 21.01
N LYS A 413 37.69 -15.14 20.48
CA LYS A 413 38.77 -14.43 21.20
C LYS A 413 38.47 -12.98 21.49
N GLN A 414 37.75 -12.31 20.58
CA GLN A 414 37.39 -10.90 20.69
C GLN A 414 36.04 -10.68 21.40
N ASN A 415 35.37 -11.75 21.84
CA ASN A 415 34.04 -11.72 22.45
C ASN A 415 33.02 -10.92 21.63
N ARG A 416 33.02 -11.08 20.30
CA ARG A 416 32.10 -10.38 19.39
C ARG A 416 30.81 -11.17 19.20
N PRO A 417 29.63 -10.53 19.22
CA PRO A 417 28.38 -11.20 18.90
C PRO A 417 28.35 -11.61 17.42
N LEU A 418 27.73 -12.75 17.13
CA LEU A 418 27.42 -13.15 15.76
C LEU A 418 26.26 -12.29 15.26
N ARG A 419 26.34 -11.75 14.05
CA ARG A 419 25.21 -11.07 13.38
C ARG A 419 24.99 -11.71 12.04
N ALA A 420 23.73 -11.89 11.64
CA ALA A 420 23.39 -12.50 10.35
C ALA A 420 23.93 -11.72 9.14
N VAL A 421 24.23 -10.42 9.31
CA VAL A 421 24.81 -9.57 8.26
C VAL A 421 26.31 -9.78 8.08
N HIS A 422 27.03 -10.22 9.12
CA HIS A 422 28.50 -10.26 9.06
C HIS A 422 29.04 -11.14 7.92
N PRO A 423 28.51 -12.35 7.62
CA PRO A 423 29.01 -13.15 6.51
C PRO A 423 28.97 -12.39 5.17
N ARG A 424 27.85 -11.72 4.88
CA ARG A 424 27.69 -10.90 3.67
C ARG A 424 28.73 -9.79 3.61
N ASP A 425 28.86 -9.04 4.70
CA ASP A 425 29.73 -7.86 4.73
C ASP A 425 31.21 -8.27 4.66
N ILE A 426 31.63 -9.32 5.38
CA ILE A 426 32.99 -9.87 5.33
C ILE A 426 33.31 -10.36 3.92
N ILE A 427 32.43 -11.16 3.30
CA ILE A 427 32.63 -11.65 1.93
C ILE A 427 32.71 -10.49 0.92
N SER A 428 31.91 -9.44 1.10
CA SER A 428 31.99 -8.22 0.28
C SER A 428 33.35 -7.54 0.43
N GLN A 429 33.84 -7.37 1.66
CA GLN A 429 35.17 -6.79 1.92
C GLN A 429 36.28 -7.65 1.30
N MET A 430 36.20 -8.97 1.42
CA MET A 430 37.14 -9.89 0.77
C MET A 430 37.17 -9.68 -0.75
N ARG A 431 36.00 -9.49 -1.38
CA ARG A 431 35.89 -9.24 -2.83
C ARG A 431 36.53 -7.91 -3.22
N ASP A 432 36.20 -6.85 -2.49
CA ASP A 432 36.72 -5.50 -2.76
C ASP A 432 38.25 -5.48 -2.63
N ILE A 433 38.79 -6.12 -1.59
CA ILE A 433 40.24 -6.25 -1.36
C ILE A 433 40.90 -7.09 -2.45
N SER A 434 40.30 -8.22 -2.84
CA SER A 434 40.85 -9.10 -3.90
C SER A 434 40.92 -8.36 -5.24
N SER A 435 39.85 -7.64 -5.58
CA SER A 435 39.78 -6.84 -6.80
C SER A 435 40.78 -5.69 -6.81
N TYR A 436 41.03 -5.06 -5.66
CA TYR A 436 42.00 -3.96 -5.56
C TYR A 436 43.45 -4.45 -5.69
N LEU A 437 43.76 -5.60 -5.09
CA LEU A 437 45.11 -6.17 -5.10
C LEU A 437 45.42 -7.01 -6.34
N ASP A 438 44.44 -7.21 -7.21
CA ASP A 438 44.52 -8.08 -8.39
C ASP A 438 44.93 -9.52 -8.03
N VAL A 439 44.30 -10.07 -6.99
CA VAL A 439 44.53 -11.45 -6.51
C VAL A 439 43.27 -12.31 -6.64
N PRO A 440 43.40 -13.65 -6.71
CA PRO A 440 42.26 -14.54 -6.76
C PRO A 440 41.30 -14.36 -5.58
N PHE A 441 39.99 -14.36 -5.87
CA PHE A 441 38.94 -14.29 -4.86
C PHE A 441 38.72 -15.66 -4.21
N GLU A 442 39.56 -15.97 -3.21
CA GLU A 442 39.59 -17.26 -2.52
C GLU A 442 39.45 -17.10 -1.00
N MET A 443 38.88 -18.10 -0.34
CA MET A 443 38.71 -18.09 1.11
C MET A 443 40.02 -18.45 1.81
N THR A 444 40.92 -17.47 1.95
CA THR A 444 42.21 -17.62 2.64
C THR A 444 42.22 -16.89 3.99
N LYS A 445 43.05 -17.34 4.93
CA LYS A 445 43.19 -16.70 6.24
C LYS A 445 43.64 -15.24 6.11
N GLU A 446 44.58 -14.97 5.22
CA GLU A 446 45.10 -13.61 4.98
C GLU A 446 44.01 -12.67 4.50
N LEU A 447 43.17 -13.10 3.55
CA LEU A 447 42.10 -12.27 3.02
C LEU A 447 40.99 -12.05 4.07
N ILE A 448 40.68 -13.06 4.88
CA ILE A 448 39.78 -12.92 6.02
C ILE A 448 40.33 -11.89 7.02
N ASP A 449 41.60 -11.99 7.41
CA ASP A 449 42.18 -11.08 8.40
C ASP A 449 42.15 -9.63 7.89
N ARG A 450 42.45 -9.41 6.60
CA ARG A 450 42.34 -8.08 5.97
C ARG A 450 40.90 -7.58 5.95
N ALA A 451 39.94 -8.42 5.56
CA ALA A 451 38.53 -8.06 5.50
C ALA A 451 37.95 -7.75 6.89
N CYS A 452 38.24 -8.59 7.87
CA CYS A 452 37.80 -8.39 9.25
C CYS A 452 38.47 -7.17 9.88
N SER A 453 39.77 -6.96 9.68
CA SER A 453 40.45 -5.75 10.18
C SER A 453 39.92 -4.46 9.55
N ALA A 454 39.44 -4.51 8.31
CA ALA A 454 38.84 -3.34 7.64
C ALA A 454 37.39 -3.09 8.09
N TYR A 455 36.62 -4.17 8.30
CA TYR A 455 35.21 -4.09 8.67
C TYR A 455 35.00 -3.77 10.15
N PHE A 456 35.73 -4.46 11.02
CA PHE A 456 35.61 -4.33 12.46
C PHE A 456 36.48 -3.18 12.95
N VAL A 457 35.82 -2.07 13.32
CA VAL A 457 36.45 -0.95 14.00
C VAL A 457 36.31 -1.17 15.51
N ASP A 458 37.40 -0.99 16.25
CA ASP A 458 37.33 -0.90 17.71
C ASP A 458 36.82 0.51 18.07
N LEU A 459 35.60 0.56 18.62
CA LEU A 459 34.91 1.78 19.04
C LEU A 459 35.28 2.21 20.45
#